data_AF-A0A6V6Z0C9-F1
#
_entry.id   AF-A0A6V6Z0C9-F1
#
_cell.length_a   1.000
_cell.length_b   1.000
_cell.length_c   1.000
_cell.angle_alpha   90.00
_cell.angle_beta   90.00
_cell.angle_gamma   90.00
#
_symmetry.space_group_name_H-M   'P 1'
#
loop_
_entity.id
_entity.type
_entity.pdbx_description
1 polymer ?
#
loop_
_entity_poly.entity_id
_entity_poly.type
_entity_poly.pdbx_seq_one_letter_code
_entity_poly.pdbx_strand_id
1 'polypeptide(L)' 'MLILPFFIWYILEFFIRFIQYKNRDLAYRNISFEREAYIKETDLNYLRNRSFFQFLHYMKSNQ' A
#
# COMPACT_ATOMS: atom_id res chain seq x y z
N MET A 1 -12.96 -10.32 12.03
CA MET A 1 -13.61 -10.07 10.72
C MET A 1 -13.85 -8.57 10.54
N LEU A 2 -12.87 -7.81 10.05
CA LEU A 2 -13.02 -6.39 9.69
C LEU A 2 -12.24 -6.10 8.40
N ILE A 3 -12.52 -6.88 7.35
CA ILE A 3 -11.97 -6.66 6.01
C ILE A 3 -12.60 -5.42 5.34
N LEU A 4 -13.82 -5.06 5.75
CA LEU A 4 -14.57 -3.94 5.17
C LEU A 4 -13.91 -2.56 5.36
N PRO A 5 -13.55 -2.14 6.61
CA PRO A 5 -12.84 -0.87 6.80
C PRO A 5 -11.46 -0.86 6.15
N PHE A 6 -10.81 -2.03 6.01
CA PHE A 6 -9.56 -2.17 5.26
C PHE A 6 -9.72 -1.76 3.79
N PHE A 7 -10.77 -2.21 3.11
CA PHE A 7 -10.98 -1.86 1.70
C PHE A 7 -11.34 -0.39 1.52
N ILE A 8 -12.13 0.17 2.45
CA ILE A 8 -12.46 1.60 2.44
C ILE A 8 -11.19 2.43 2.59
N TRP A 9 -10.32 2.07 3.54
CA TRP A 9 -9.05 2.76 3.75
C TRP A 9 -8.12 2.63 2.54
N TYR A 10 -8.03 1.44 1.93
CA TYR A 10 -7.25 1.20 0.73
C TYR A 10 -7.66 2.10 -0.44
N ILE A 11 -8.98 2.19 -0.70
CA ILE A 11 -9.51 3.05 -1.77
C ILE A 11 -9.27 4.53 -1.44
N LEU A 12 -9.44 4.93 -0.17
CA LEU A 12 -9.18 6.29 0.28
C LEU A 12 -7.71 6.67 0.05
N GLU A 13 -6.77 5.78 0.40
CA GLU A 13 -5.34 6.00 0.20
C GLU A 13 -5.00 6.16 -1.29
N PHE A 14 -5.58 5.31 -2.14
CA PHE A 14 -5.44 5.43 -3.59
C PHE A 14 -5.95 6.79 -4.10
N PHE A 15 -7.12 7.23 -3.64
CA PHE A 15 -7.71 8.52 -4.03
C PHE A 15 -6.87 9.71 -3.54
N ILE A 16 -6.38 9.68 -2.30
CA ILE A 16 -5.53 10.74 -1.74
C ILE A 16 -4.24 10.87 -2.57
N ARG A 17 -3.55 9.76 -2.84
CA ARG A 17 -2.32 9.76 -3.66
C ARG A 17 -2.61 10.16 -5.10
N PHE A 18 -3.72 9.73 -5.68
CA PHE A 18 -4.13 10.11 -7.02
C PHE A 18 -4.31 11.63 -7.16
N ILE A 19 -4.94 12.26 -6.16
CA ILE A 19 -5.13 13.71 -6.11
C ILE A 19 -3.80 14.43 -5.82
N GLN A 20 -2.98 13.91 -4.91
CA GLN A 20 -1.71 14.52 -4.49
C GLN A 20 -0.67 14.53 -5.61
N TYR A 21 -0.41 13.38 -6.24
CA TYR A 21 0.65 13.27 -7.24
C TYR A 21 0.19 13.77 -8.62
N LYS A 22 -1.13 13.89 -8.84
CA LYS A 22 -1.78 14.29 -10.11
C LYS A 22 -1.31 13.49 -11.35
N ASN A 23 -0.53 12.44 -11.10
CA ASN A 23 0.15 11.58 -12.05
C ASN A 23 -0.17 10.16 -11.61
N ARG A 24 -0.90 9.42 -12.45
CA ARG A 24 -1.35 8.07 -12.12
C ARG A 24 -0.18 7.14 -11.82
N ASP A 25 0.91 7.29 -12.57
CA ASP A 25 2.13 6.50 -12.45
C ASP A 25 2.82 6.70 -11.09
N LEU A 26 3.01 7.96 -10.69
CA LEU A 26 3.56 8.32 -9.38
C LEU A 26 2.62 7.95 -8.24
N ALA A 27 1.31 8.09 -8.43
CA ALA A 27 0.32 7.70 -7.43
C ALA A 27 0.36 6.19 -7.20
N TYR A 28 0.36 5.40 -8.28
CA TYR A 28 0.42 3.93 -8.28
C TYR A 28 1.67 3.47 -7.53
N ARG A 29 2.84 3.93 -7.98
CA ARG A 29 4.14 3.57 -7.42
C ARG A 29 4.35 3.96 -5.96
N ASN A 30 3.59 4.96 -5.51
CA ASN A 30 3.62 5.39 -4.12
C ASN A 30 2.67 4.58 -3.23
N ILE A 31 1.65 3.90 -3.77
CA ILE A 31 0.74 3.03 -3.01
C ILE A 31 1.57 2.11 -2.13
N SER A 32 1.22 2.05 -0.84
CA SER A 32 1.98 1.28 0.14
C SER A 32 2.07 -0.21 -0.19
N PHE A 33 1.06 -0.74 -0.85
CA PHE A 33 1.04 -2.11 -1.35
C PHE A 33 2.09 -2.37 -2.43
N GLU A 34 2.29 -1.40 -3.33
CA GLU A 34 3.27 -1.53 -4.42
C GLU A 34 4.69 -1.39 -3.87
N ARG A 35 4.92 -0.41 -2.98
CA ARG A 35 6.21 -0.26 -2.27
C ARG A 35 6.55 -1.52 -1.48
N GLU A 36 5.58 -2.10 -0.78
CA GLU A 36 5.78 -3.34 -0.05
C GLU A 36 6.09 -4.52 -0.99
N ALA A 37 5.38 -4.63 -2.10
CA ALA A 37 5.64 -5.66 -3.11
C ALA A 37 7.07 -5.55 -3.66
N TYR A 38 7.55 -4.36 -4.01
CA TYR A 38 8.95 -4.16 -4.44
C TYR A 38 9.97 -4.50 -3.35
N ILE A 39 9.72 -4.07 -2.12
CA ILE A 39 10.68 -4.29 -1.01
C ILE A 39 10.73 -5.78 -0.62
N LYS A 40 9.63 -6.50 -0.79
CA LYS A 40 9.48 -7.91 -0.39
C LYS A 40 9.49 -8.88 -1.57
N GLU A 41 9.76 -8.42 -2.79
CA GLU A 41 9.82 -9.30 -3.97
C GLU A 41 10.90 -10.38 -3.83
N THR A 42 11.99 -10.05 -3.11
CA THR A 42 13.12 -10.95 -2.85
C THR A 42 12.87 -11.93 -1.71
N ASP A 43 11.80 -11.72 -0.93
CA ASP A 43 11.43 -12.56 0.21
C ASP A 43 10.29 -13.51 -0.17
N LEU A 44 10.65 -14.69 -0.68
CA LEU A 44 9.70 -15.73 -1.10
C LEU A 44 8.81 -16.23 0.04
N ASN A 45 9.23 -16.07 1.30
CA ASN A 45 8.47 -16.49 2.48
C ASN A 45 7.53 -15.39 2.99
N TYR A 46 7.69 -14.16 2.53
CA TYR A 46 6.90 -13.01 2.95
C TYR A 46 5.41 -13.18 2.65
N LEU A 47 5.07 -13.68 1.45
CA LEU A 47 3.67 -13.91 1.06
C LEU A 47 2.94 -14.87 2.01
N ARG A 48 3.67 -15.83 2.59
CA ARG A 48 3.10 -16.84 3.48
C ARG A 48 2.84 -16.32 4.90
N ASN A 49 3.59 -15.32 5.35
CA ASN A 49 3.53 -14.82 6.73
C ASN A 49 3.01 -13.37 6.84
N ARG A 50 2.57 -12.79 5.73
CA ARG A 50 2.12 -11.40 5.69
C ARG A 50 0.77 -11.23 6.41
N SER A 51 0.75 -10.43 7.46
CA SER A 51 -0.48 -9.90 8.04
C SER A 51 -1.17 -8.94 7.07
N PHE A 52 -2.50 -9.00 6.99
CA PHE A 52 -3.30 -8.16 6.10
C PHE A 52 -2.96 -6.67 6.22
N PHE A 53 -2.64 -6.16 7.41
CA PHE A 53 -2.35 -4.75 7.67
C PHE A 53 -0.87 -4.35 7.58
N GLN A 54 0.03 -5.20 7.09
CA GLN A 54 1.46 -4.88 6.99
C GLN A 54 1.75 -3.70 6.05
N PHE A 55 0.99 -3.56 4.96
CA PHE A 55 1.14 -2.44 4.03
C PHE A 55 0.90 -1.08 4.70
N LEU A 56 0.12 -1.02 5.78
CA LEU A 56 -0.06 0.22 6.55
C LEU A 56 1.26 0.73 7.15
N HIS A 57 2.22 -0.16 7.41
CA HIS A 57 3.57 0.23 7.85
C HIS A 57 4.30 1.06 6.79
N TYR A 58 4.01 0.79 5.51
CA TYR A 58 4.57 1.50 4.36
C TYR A 58 3.73 2.74 3.95
N MET A 59 2.68 3.10 4.71
CA MET A 59 1.92 4.35 4.51
C MET A 59 2.63 5.59 5.02
N LYS A 60 3.62 5.44 5.91
CA LYS A 60 4.33 6.59 6.45
C LYS A 60 5.25 7.17 5.37
N SER A 61 4.71 8.13 4.64
CA SER A 61 5.46 9.12 3.89
C SER A 61 6.33 9.91 4.87
N ASN A 62 7.51 9.39 5.21
CA ASN A 62 8.60 10.28 5.56
C ASN A 62 8.95 11.01 4.26
N GLN A 63 8.57 12.28 4.27
CA GLN A 63 9.01 13.44 3.47
C GLN A 63 10.15 13.18 2.48
#